data_AF-A0A6J0UWC9-F1
#
_entry.id   AF-A0A6J0UWC9-F1
#
_cell.length_a   1.000
_cell.length_b   1.000
_cell.length_c   1.000
_cell.angle_alpha   90.00
_cell.angle_beta   90.00
_cell.angle_gamma   90.00
#
_symmetry.space_group_name_H-M   'P 1'
#
loop_
_entity.id
_entity.type
_entity.pdbx_description
1 polymer ?
#
loop_
_entity_poly.entity_id
_entity_poly.type
_entity_poly.pdbx_seq_one_letter_code
_entity_poly.pdbx_strand_id
1 'polypeptide(L)'
;MTAKGDNVVPSLDYTDPANWPNYCSDNLRQLIVQNGPQQAISHDYKRRLANEYLALFDPIMNGHLCRVKNEETMVHYLEKDIQNELVQLLAVAIKQKRLADIKSAKYYSVILDCTPDVSHTEQVTMIVCFVNVIKPSDTEMSKPEVMIKEHFLGFVPLKDTIGTFMTETLLGQLEQMGLPIEDLHDHGYDNGSNMKSNIYDALIEIFDDTSLKNLSGNTSRIEAKALADAICKFKLKFKF
;
A
#
# COMPACT_ATOMS: atom_id res chain seq x y z
N MET A 1 -50.90 -22.15 -31.39
CA MET A 1 -50.41 -20.75 -31.50
C MET A 1 -49.46 -20.51 -30.35
N THR A 2 -48.25 -20.11 -30.71
CA THR A 2 -47.05 -19.89 -29.91
C THR A 2 -47.16 -18.68 -28.99
N ALA A 3 -46.69 -18.83 -27.74
CA ALA A 3 -46.00 -17.79 -27.00
C ALA A 3 -45.16 -18.48 -25.90
N LYS A 4 -43.97 -18.96 -26.26
CA LYS A 4 -42.89 -19.15 -25.27
C LYS A 4 -42.38 -17.74 -25.00
N GLY A 5 -42.57 -17.26 -23.77
CA GLY A 5 -41.96 -16.02 -23.34
C GLY A 5 -40.44 -16.14 -23.47
N ASP A 6 -39.85 -15.22 -24.21
CA ASP A 6 -38.41 -15.06 -24.29
C ASP A 6 -37.90 -14.72 -22.88
N ASN A 7 -37.34 -15.73 -22.19
CA ASN A 7 -36.49 -15.51 -21.04
C ASN A 7 -35.19 -14.89 -21.56
N VAL A 8 -35.21 -13.58 -21.78
CA VAL A 8 -33.99 -12.79 -21.91
C VAL A 8 -33.30 -12.86 -20.55
N VAL A 9 -32.30 -13.72 -20.43
CA VAL A 9 -31.38 -13.70 -19.29
C VAL A 9 -30.70 -12.33 -19.35
N PRO A 10 -30.86 -11.45 -18.33
CA PRO A 10 -30.18 -10.16 -18.34
C PRO A 10 -28.69 -10.41 -18.45
N SER A 11 -28.00 -9.68 -19.33
CA SER A 11 -26.54 -9.71 -19.37
C SER A 11 -26.04 -9.29 -17.99
N LEU A 12 -25.52 -10.25 -17.22
CA LEU A 12 -24.90 -9.94 -15.93
C LEU A 12 -23.65 -9.11 -16.20
N ASP A 13 -23.63 -7.90 -15.65
CA ASP A 13 -22.44 -7.07 -15.60
C ASP A 13 -21.52 -7.60 -14.50
N TYR A 14 -20.48 -8.33 -14.90
CA TYR A 14 -19.47 -8.89 -14.00
C TYR A 14 -18.36 -7.88 -13.67
N THR A 15 -18.43 -6.64 -14.18
CA THR A 15 -17.34 -5.66 -14.05
C THR A 15 -17.41 -4.83 -12.76
N ASP A 16 -18.58 -4.76 -12.12
CA ASP A 16 -18.78 -4.06 -10.85
C ASP A 16 -19.29 -5.02 -9.75
N PRO A 17 -18.50 -5.27 -8.69
CA PRO A 17 -18.89 -6.09 -7.55
C PRO A 17 -20.18 -5.65 -6.83
N ALA A 18 -20.56 -4.37 -6.93
CA ALA A 18 -21.80 -3.86 -6.36
C ALA A 18 -23.07 -4.39 -7.05
N ASN A 19 -22.94 -4.85 -8.31
CA ASN A 19 -24.04 -5.38 -9.11
C ASN A 19 -24.15 -6.92 -9.04
N TRP A 20 -23.32 -7.57 -8.23
CA TRP A 20 -23.32 -9.02 -8.15
C TRP A 20 -24.54 -9.56 -7.39
N PRO A 21 -25.10 -10.71 -7.81
CA PRO A 21 -26.18 -11.35 -7.06
C PRO A 21 -25.75 -11.64 -5.62
N ASN A 22 -26.64 -11.38 -4.65
CA ASN A 22 -26.41 -11.67 -3.22
C ASN A 22 -26.06 -13.14 -2.93
N TYR A 23 -26.34 -14.04 -3.87
CA TYR A 23 -25.97 -15.46 -3.85
C TYR A 23 -24.79 -15.73 -4.79
N CYS A 24 -23.63 -15.17 -4.50
CA CYS A 24 -22.39 -15.52 -5.17
C CYS A 24 -21.78 -16.75 -4.46
N SER A 25 -21.81 -17.92 -5.11
CA SER A 25 -21.26 -19.16 -4.55
C SER A 25 -19.75 -19.06 -4.36
N ASP A 26 -19.21 -19.80 -3.38
CA ASP A 26 -17.76 -19.77 -3.09
C ASP A 26 -16.91 -20.15 -4.31
N ASN A 27 -17.40 -21.05 -5.15
CA ASN A 27 -16.76 -21.42 -6.41
C ASN A 27 -16.76 -20.25 -7.42
N LEU A 28 -17.84 -19.47 -7.50
CA LEU A 28 -17.90 -18.30 -8.37
C LEU A 28 -16.99 -17.18 -7.85
N ARG A 29 -16.92 -16.99 -6.53
CA ARG A 29 -15.98 -16.05 -5.89
C ARG A 29 -14.53 -16.44 -6.19
N GLN A 30 -14.16 -17.70 -6.02
CA GLN A 30 -12.81 -18.19 -6.33
C GLN A 30 -12.48 -18.04 -7.82
N LEU A 31 -13.44 -18.33 -8.71
CA LEU A 31 -13.26 -18.17 -10.15
C LEU A 31 -13.07 -16.69 -10.54
N ILE A 32 -13.80 -15.76 -9.93
CA ILE A 32 -13.65 -14.32 -10.20
C ILE A 32 -12.33 -13.78 -9.63
N VAL A 33 -11.93 -14.20 -8.43
CA VAL A 33 -10.63 -13.84 -7.85
C VAL A 33 -9.49 -14.37 -8.71
N GLN A 34 -9.59 -15.61 -9.21
CA GLN A 34 -8.57 -16.20 -10.09
C GLN A 34 -8.45 -15.51 -11.44
N ASN A 35 -9.56 -15.08 -12.05
CA ASN A 35 -9.54 -14.49 -13.38
C ASN A 35 -9.37 -12.96 -13.36
N GLY A 36 -9.62 -12.31 -12.22
CA GLY A 36 -9.61 -10.85 -12.08
C GLY A 36 -10.63 -10.15 -12.98
N PRO A 37 -10.88 -8.84 -12.79
CA PRO A 37 -11.64 -8.07 -13.77
C PRO A 37 -10.88 -8.02 -15.10
N GLN A 38 -11.59 -8.18 -16.23
CA GLN A 38 -10.98 -8.10 -17.56
C GLN A 38 -10.39 -6.69 -17.79
N GLN A 39 -9.07 -6.56 -17.71
CA GLN A 39 -8.38 -5.29 -17.91
C GLN A 39 -8.11 -5.05 -19.40
N ALA A 40 -9.14 -4.64 -20.13
CA ALA A 40 -8.98 -4.14 -21.49
C ALA A 40 -8.97 -2.61 -21.47
N ILE A 41 -7.83 -1.99 -21.15
CA ILE A 41 -7.64 -0.55 -21.33
C ILE A 41 -6.33 -0.31 -22.06
N SER A 42 -6.40 0.25 -23.28
CA SER A 42 -5.19 0.63 -24.00
C SER A 42 -4.42 1.70 -23.21
N HIS A 43 -3.08 1.64 -23.24
CA HIS A 43 -2.22 2.60 -22.55
C HIS A 43 -2.47 4.06 -23.01
N ASP A 44 -2.92 4.23 -24.25
CA ASP A 44 -3.19 5.53 -24.86
C ASP A 44 -4.46 6.18 -24.27
N TYR A 45 -5.46 5.36 -23.93
CA TYR A 45 -6.70 5.81 -23.30
C TYR A 45 -6.46 6.35 -21.88
N LYS A 46 -5.69 5.65 -21.03
CA LYS A 46 -5.37 6.11 -19.65
C LYS A 46 -4.67 7.47 -19.62
N ARG A 47 -3.81 7.75 -20.61
CA ARG A 47 -3.02 8.99 -20.69
C ARG A 47 -3.90 10.21 -20.97
N ARG A 48 -4.76 10.10 -21.98
CA ARG A 48 -5.73 11.15 -22.32
C ARG A 48 -6.65 11.49 -21.15
N LEU A 49 -7.03 10.52 -20.33
CA LEU A 49 -7.83 10.76 -19.12
C LEU A 49 -7.12 11.64 -18.10
N ALA A 50 -5.80 11.55 -17.91
CA ALA A 50 -5.12 12.31 -16.85
C ALA A 50 -5.26 13.83 -17.01
N ASN A 51 -5.05 14.35 -18.22
CA ASN A 51 -5.22 15.77 -18.51
C ASN A 51 -6.70 16.20 -18.49
N GLU A 52 -7.59 15.34 -18.98
CA GLU A 52 -9.04 15.57 -18.91
C GLU A 52 -9.54 15.62 -17.46
N TYR A 53 -9.00 14.78 -16.57
CA TYR A 53 -9.26 14.83 -15.13
C TYR A 53 -8.72 16.10 -14.50
N LEU A 54 -7.48 16.51 -14.82
CA LEU A 54 -6.91 17.76 -14.30
C LEU A 54 -7.74 18.98 -14.73
N ALA A 55 -8.25 18.99 -15.96
CA ALA A 55 -9.13 20.04 -16.46
C ALA A 55 -10.47 20.17 -15.70
N LEU A 56 -10.91 19.13 -14.97
CA LEU A 56 -12.09 19.25 -14.11
C LEU A 56 -11.83 20.18 -12.90
N PHE A 57 -10.58 20.28 -12.47
CA PHE A 57 -10.20 21.01 -11.25
C PHE A 57 -9.34 22.24 -11.53
N ASP A 58 -8.65 22.30 -12.67
CA ASP A 58 -7.79 23.41 -13.07
C ASP A 58 -8.35 24.15 -14.32
N PRO A 59 -8.82 25.41 -14.17
CA PRO A 59 -9.32 26.21 -15.28
C PRO A 59 -8.28 26.45 -16.39
N ILE A 60 -6.99 26.48 -16.06
CA ILE A 60 -5.93 26.70 -17.04
C ILE A 60 -5.78 25.48 -17.94
N MET A 61 -5.70 24.27 -17.37
CA MET A 61 -5.70 23.01 -18.09
C MET A 61 -6.96 22.85 -18.95
N ASN A 62 -8.14 23.22 -18.41
CA ASN A 62 -9.38 23.18 -19.18
C ASN A 62 -9.33 24.10 -20.42
N GLY A 63 -8.91 25.36 -20.24
CA GLY A 63 -8.75 26.30 -21.34
C GLY A 63 -7.70 25.85 -22.36
N HIS A 64 -6.65 25.15 -21.92
CA HIS A 64 -5.67 24.53 -22.82
C HIS A 64 -6.30 23.42 -23.65
N LEU A 65 -7.05 22.49 -23.05
CA LEU A 65 -7.74 21.42 -23.77
C LEU A 65 -8.77 21.94 -24.78
N CYS A 66 -9.51 23.00 -24.44
CA CYS A 66 -10.45 23.63 -25.36
C CYS A 66 -9.76 24.19 -26.61
N ARG A 67 -8.63 24.90 -26.44
CA ARG A 67 -7.84 25.44 -27.55
C ARG A 67 -7.29 24.34 -28.47
N VAL A 68 -6.88 23.22 -27.89
CA VAL A 68 -6.43 22.05 -28.68
C VAL A 68 -7.59 21.45 -29.47
N LYS A 69 -8.77 21.27 -28.84
CA LYS A 69 -9.96 20.73 -29.51
C LYS A 69 -10.48 21.61 -30.65
N ASN A 70 -10.35 22.93 -30.48
CA ASN A 70 -10.74 23.91 -31.50
C ASN A 70 -9.66 24.15 -32.57
N GLU A 71 -8.54 23.41 -32.52
CA GLU A 71 -7.39 23.59 -33.43
C GLU A 71 -6.76 25.00 -33.37
N GLU A 72 -6.96 25.71 -32.25
CA GLU A 72 -6.45 27.06 -32.00
C GLU A 72 -4.96 27.04 -31.56
N THR A 73 -4.42 25.89 -31.18
CA THR A 73 -3.00 25.71 -30.85
C THR A 73 -2.44 24.41 -31.41
N MET A 74 -1.28 24.50 -32.06
CA MET A 74 -0.51 23.36 -32.56
C MET A 74 0.50 22.83 -31.52
N VAL A 75 0.75 23.59 -30.45
CA VAL A 75 1.64 23.19 -29.35
C VAL A 75 0.79 22.79 -28.17
N HIS A 76 0.95 21.55 -27.70
CA HIS A 76 0.12 21.02 -26.62
C HIS A 76 0.82 20.04 -25.69
N TYR A 77 0.45 20.07 -24.41
CA TYR A 77 0.88 19.14 -23.37
C TYR A 77 0.28 17.72 -23.49
N LEU A 78 -0.31 17.38 -24.64
CA LEU A 78 -0.87 16.07 -24.93
C LEU A 78 0.14 15.09 -25.53
N GLU A 79 1.39 15.51 -25.75
CA GLU A 79 2.43 14.55 -26.13
C GLU A 79 2.77 13.61 -24.98
N LYS A 80 3.08 12.35 -25.32
CA LYS A 80 3.32 11.28 -24.35
C LYS A 80 4.39 11.64 -23.29
N ASP A 81 5.44 12.35 -23.71
CA ASP A 81 6.58 12.63 -22.85
C ASP A 81 6.23 13.70 -21.80
N ILE A 82 5.53 14.75 -22.22
CA ILE A 82 5.01 15.79 -21.33
C ILE A 82 3.98 15.23 -20.35
N GLN A 83 3.09 14.34 -20.84
CA GLN A 83 2.10 13.71 -19.96
C GLN A 83 2.75 12.81 -18.90
N ASN A 84 3.77 12.04 -19.27
CA ASN A 84 4.49 11.20 -18.31
C ASN A 84 5.21 12.06 -17.26
N GLU A 85 5.82 13.18 -17.68
CA GLU A 85 6.45 14.14 -16.76
C GLU A 85 5.43 14.73 -15.79
N LEU A 86 4.27 15.18 -16.28
CA LEU A 86 3.21 15.73 -15.44
C LEU A 86 2.71 14.70 -14.41
N VAL A 87 2.49 13.46 -14.82
CA VAL A 87 2.10 12.37 -13.92
C VAL A 87 3.17 12.14 -12.85
N GLN A 88 4.45 12.16 -13.22
CA GLN A 88 5.56 12.01 -12.27
C GLN A 88 5.60 13.17 -11.26
N LEU A 89 5.45 14.42 -11.72
CA LEU A 89 5.42 15.61 -10.87
C LEU A 89 4.27 15.55 -9.86
N LEU A 90 3.08 15.14 -10.30
CA LEU A 90 1.92 14.95 -9.43
C LEU A 90 2.15 13.84 -8.41
N ALA A 91 2.70 12.70 -8.84
CA ALA A 91 3.02 11.59 -7.94
C ALA A 91 4.01 12.04 -6.85
N VAL A 92 5.06 12.79 -7.21
CA VAL A 92 6.03 13.36 -6.26
C VAL A 92 5.35 14.33 -5.30
N ALA A 93 4.55 15.27 -5.79
CA ALA A 93 3.87 16.27 -4.95
C ALA A 93 2.89 15.62 -3.95
N ILE A 94 2.10 14.64 -4.40
CA ILE A 94 1.18 13.88 -3.55
C ILE A 94 1.97 13.09 -2.49
N LYS A 95 3.04 12.40 -2.90
CA LYS A 95 3.87 11.63 -1.96
C LYS A 95 4.51 12.54 -0.91
N GLN A 96 5.06 13.68 -1.31
CA GLN A 96 5.62 14.66 -0.37
C GLN A 96 4.58 15.19 0.62
N LYS A 97 3.36 15.50 0.16
CA LYS A 97 2.27 15.92 1.04
C LYS A 97 1.90 14.84 2.06
N ARG A 98 1.76 13.59 1.62
CA ARG A 98 1.47 12.45 2.51
C ARG A 98 2.59 12.24 3.53
N LEU A 99 3.85 12.33 3.11
CA LEU A 99 4.99 12.21 4.02
C LEU A 99 5.04 13.34 5.05
N ALA A 100 4.67 14.56 4.67
CA ALA A 100 4.57 15.68 5.61
C ALA A 100 3.46 15.42 6.65
N ASP A 101 2.30 14.92 6.23
CA ASP A 101 1.19 14.57 7.12
C ASP A 101 1.63 13.47 8.12
N ILE A 102 2.29 12.40 7.65
CA ILE A 102 2.81 11.32 8.50
C ILE A 102 3.82 11.86 9.52
N LYS A 103 4.80 12.67 9.08
CA LYS A 103 5.82 13.25 9.97
C LYS A 103 5.22 14.18 11.02
N SER A 104 4.10 14.84 10.72
CA SER A 104 3.39 15.68 11.69
C SER A 104 2.71 14.88 12.81
N ALA A 105 2.33 13.63 12.54
CA ALA A 105 1.70 12.74 13.52
C ALA A 105 2.70 12.10 14.48
N LYS A 106 4.02 12.24 14.20
CA LYS A 106 5.14 11.57 14.85
C LYS A 106 5.07 10.06 14.69
N TYR A 107 4.10 9.39 15.30
CA TYR A 107 4.00 7.93 15.32
C TYR A 107 3.18 7.39 14.15
N TYR A 108 3.63 6.26 13.60
CA TYR A 108 2.95 5.60 12.50
C TYR A 108 3.10 4.07 12.55
N SER A 109 2.23 3.38 11.81
CA SER A 109 2.32 1.96 11.51
C SER A 109 2.33 1.72 10.01
N VAL A 110 2.89 0.60 9.59
CA VAL A 110 2.97 0.22 8.17
C VAL A 110 2.15 -1.04 7.94
N ILE A 111 1.39 -1.10 6.85
CA ILE A 111 0.72 -2.29 6.36
C ILE A 111 1.33 -2.61 5.00
N LEU A 112 1.92 -3.79 4.88
CA LEU A 112 2.46 -4.34 3.65
C LEU A 112 1.54 -5.45 3.14
N ASP A 113 1.00 -5.26 1.95
CA ASP A 113 0.09 -6.22 1.32
C ASP A 113 0.74 -6.79 0.05
N CYS A 114 0.94 -8.11 0.01
CA CYS A 114 1.63 -8.77 -1.11
C CYS A 114 0.65 -8.94 -2.27
N THR A 115 0.91 -8.26 -3.38
CA THR A 115 0.09 -8.37 -4.59
C THR A 115 0.94 -8.93 -5.73
N PRO A 116 0.56 -10.04 -6.37
CA PRO A 116 1.25 -10.48 -7.58
C PRO A 116 1.03 -9.47 -8.70
N ASP A 117 2.10 -8.94 -9.30
CA ASP A 117 2.00 -8.07 -10.47
C ASP A 117 1.65 -8.87 -11.74
N VAL A 118 1.11 -8.19 -12.75
CA VAL A 118 0.78 -8.72 -14.09
C VAL A 118 1.99 -9.40 -14.75
N SER A 119 3.21 -9.02 -14.36
CA SER A 119 4.47 -9.58 -14.85
C SER A 119 4.98 -10.83 -14.09
N HIS A 120 4.23 -11.35 -13.11
CA HIS A 120 4.67 -12.37 -12.14
C HIS A 120 5.81 -11.93 -11.20
N THR A 121 6.05 -10.62 -11.08
CA THR A 121 6.99 -10.09 -10.09
C THR A 121 6.25 -9.88 -8.77
N GLU A 122 6.82 -10.32 -7.65
CA GLU A 122 6.25 -10.04 -6.33
C GLU A 122 6.47 -8.56 -5.98
N GLN A 123 5.39 -7.87 -5.61
CA GLN A 123 5.44 -6.49 -5.12
C GLN A 123 4.55 -6.38 -3.88
N VAL A 124 4.92 -5.45 -2.99
CA VAL A 124 4.10 -5.12 -1.83
C VAL A 124 3.51 -3.73 -1.96
N THR A 125 2.22 -3.61 -1.68
CA THR A 125 1.55 -2.34 -1.47
C THR A 125 1.95 -1.83 -0.09
N MET A 126 2.57 -0.66 -0.02
CA MET A 126 2.93 -0.02 1.24
C MET A 126 1.87 1.02 1.61
N ILE A 127 1.19 0.77 2.73
CA ILE A 127 0.21 1.68 3.33
C ILE A 127 0.74 2.12 4.68
N VAL A 128 0.61 3.40 5.02
CA VAL A 128 0.95 3.93 6.34
C VAL A 128 -0.30 4.41 7.05
N CYS A 129 -0.48 3.95 8.28
CA CYS A 129 -1.57 4.34 9.16
C CYS A 129 -1.01 5.21 10.30
N PHE A 130 -1.68 6.33 10.58
CA PHE A 130 -1.24 7.28 11.61
C PHE A 130 -2.42 8.05 12.19
N VAL A 131 -2.22 8.61 13.38
CA VAL A 131 -3.23 9.41 14.08
C VAL A 131 -3.05 10.88 13.75
N ASN A 132 -4.00 11.45 13.03
CA ASN A 132 -4.05 12.87 12.71
C ASN A 132 -4.84 13.63 13.78
N VAL A 133 -4.21 14.59 14.43
CA VAL A 133 -4.83 15.44 15.46
C VAL A 133 -4.97 16.86 14.92
N ILE A 134 -6.20 17.27 14.66
CA ILE A 134 -6.52 18.64 14.22
C ILE A 134 -6.83 19.45 15.47
N LYS A 135 -5.94 20.39 15.78
CA LYS A 135 -6.16 21.34 16.87
C LYS A 135 -7.06 22.47 16.36
N PRO A 136 -8.04 22.91 17.15
CA PRO A 136 -8.79 24.12 16.83
C PRO A 136 -7.85 25.33 16.74
N SER A 137 -8.23 26.32 15.95
CA SER A 137 -7.59 27.63 16.03
C SER A 137 -7.78 28.23 17.43
N ASP A 138 -6.86 29.10 17.86
CA ASP A 138 -6.95 29.80 19.17
C ASP A 138 -8.27 30.58 19.36
N THR A 139 -8.99 30.82 18.26
CA THR A 139 -10.31 31.47 18.19
C THR A 139 -11.51 30.54 18.38
N GLU A 140 -11.33 29.21 18.34
CA GLU A 140 -12.42 28.25 18.50
C GLU A 140 -12.29 27.43 19.79
N MET A 141 -13.32 27.54 20.64
CA MET A 141 -13.46 26.76 21.87
C MET A 141 -13.97 25.34 21.58
N SER A 142 -13.35 24.61 20.66
CA SER A 142 -13.72 23.24 20.31
C SER A 142 -12.68 22.23 20.80
N LYS A 143 -13.07 20.96 20.93
CA LYS A 143 -12.13 19.89 21.31
C LYS A 143 -11.27 19.52 20.10
N PRO A 144 -10.02 19.09 20.29
CA PRO A 144 -9.20 18.58 19.20
C PRO A 144 -9.88 17.38 18.55
N GLU A 145 -9.93 17.39 17.22
CA GLU A 145 -10.46 16.29 16.44
C GLU A 145 -9.34 15.28 16.19
N VAL A 146 -9.62 14.01 16.48
CA VAL A 146 -8.66 12.91 16.33
C VAL A 146 -9.21 11.95 15.30
N MET A 147 -8.45 11.72 14.23
CA MET A 147 -8.81 10.81 13.14
C MET A 147 -7.65 9.89 12.80
N ILE A 148 -7.96 8.62 12.54
CA ILE A 148 -7.00 7.68 11.94
C ILE A 148 -7.00 7.92 10.44
N LYS A 149 -5.81 8.10 9.85
CA LYS A 149 -5.62 8.24 8.41
C LYS A 149 -4.74 7.12 7.87
N GLU A 150 -5.11 6.65 6.69
CA GLU A 150 -4.33 5.69 5.92
C GLU A 150 -3.84 6.33 4.62
N HIS A 151 -2.56 6.15 4.32
CA HIS A 151 -1.91 6.72 3.16
C HIS A 151 -1.17 5.64 2.38
N PHE A 152 -1.61 5.39 1.15
CA PHE A 152 -0.86 4.60 0.19
C PHE A 152 0.43 5.34 -0.19
N LEU A 153 1.58 4.70 -0.03
CA LEU A 153 2.89 5.28 -0.36
C LEU A 153 3.49 4.75 -1.67
N GLY A 154 2.96 3.65 -2.18
CA GLY A 154 3.38 3.07 -3.45
C GLY A 154 3.46 1.56 -3.41
N PHE A 155 3.79 0.99 -4.56
CA PHE A 155 4.23 -0.38 -4.68
C PHE A 155 5.74 -0.43 -4.47
N VAL A 156 6.19 -1.43 -3.73
CA VAL A 156 7.60 -1.69 -3.49
C VAL A 156 7.92 -3.05 -4.11
N PRO A 157 8.82 -3.11 -5.11
CA PRO A 157 9.19 -4.39 -5.72
C PRO A 157 9.93 -5.24 -4.69
N LEU A 158 9.53 -6.51 -4.57
CA LEU A 158 10.26 -7.50 -3.78
C LEU A 158 11.12 -8.36 -4.70
N LYS A 159 12.34 -8.64 -4.25
CA LYS A 159 13.19 -9.65 -4.89
C LYS A 159 12.76 -11.07 -4.52
N ASP A 160 12.24 -11.21 -3.31
CA ASP A 160 11.80 -12.47 -2.70
C ASP A 160 10.84 -12.12 -1.54
N THR A 161 9.95 -13.05 -1.18
CA THR A 161 9.00 -12.91 -0.06
C THR A 161 9.54 -13.47 1.25
N ILE A 162 10.83 -13.81 1.34
CA ILE A 162 11.48 -14.17 2.61
C ILE A 162 11.48 -12.97 3.57
N GLY A 163 11.19 -13.20 4.85
CA GLY A 163 11.04 -12.13 5.84
C GLY A 163 12.26 -11.23 6.03
N THR A 164 13.49 -11.72 5.80
CA THR A 164 14.70 -10.90 5.83
C THR A 164 14.71 -9.86 4.71
N PHE A 165 14.45 -10.29 3.47
CA PHE A 165 14.37 -9.40 2.31
C PHE A 165 13.23 -8.38 2.43
N MET A 166 12.07 -8.80 2.93
CA MET A 166 10.96 -7.87 3.20
C MET A 166 11.34 -6.82 4.26
N THR A 167 12.04 -7.24 5.32
CA THR A 167 12.51 -6.32 6.37
C THR A 167 13.53 -5.32 5.83
N GLU A 168 14.57 -5.78 5.13
CA GLU A 168 15.58 -4.91 4.51
C GLU A 168 14.95 -3.93 3.52
N THR A 169 13.99 -4.41 2.73
CA THR A 169 13.26 -3.59 1.78
C THR A 169 12.45 -2.51 2.49
N LEU A 170 11.72 -2.86 3.56
CA LEU A 170 10.98 -1.89 4.36
C LEU A 170 11.92 -0.83 4.96
N LEU A 171 13.03 -1.24 5.57
CA LEU A 171 13.99 -0.32 6.17
C LEU A 171 14.57 0.66 5.15
N GLY A 172 14.98 0.17 3.98
CA GLY A 172 15.46 1.02 2.88
C GLY A 172 14.40 1.99 2.36
N GLN A 173 13.12 1.55 2.30
CA GLN A 173 12.02 2.42 1.92
C GLN A 173 11.74 3.52 2.96
N LEU A 174 11.78 3.19 4.26
CA LEU A 174 11.62 4.18 5.32
C LEU A 174 12.75 5.22 5.30
N GLU A 175 13.99 4.78 5.14
CA GLU A 175 15.16 5.66 5.01
C GLU A 175 15.02 6.59 3.79
N GLN A 176 14.66 6.05 2.62
CA GLN A 176 14.46 6.84 1.40
C GLN A 176 13.36 7.90 1.57
N MET A 177 12.33 7.61 2.35
CA MET A 177 11.22 8.53 2.63
C MET A 177 11.51 9.48 3.82
N GLY A 178 12.63 9.27 4.52
CA GLY A 178 13.00 9.99 5.73
C GLY A 178 11.96 9.82 6.84
N LEU A 179 11.41 8.61 6.96
CA LEU A 179 10.52 8.21 8.05
C LEU A 179 11.36 7.47 9.11
N PRO A 180 11.51 8.02 10.33
CA PRO A 180 12.37 7.42 11.35
C PRO A 180 11.81 6.08 11.85
N ILE A 181 12.67 5.07 11.92
CA ILE A 181 12.26 3.77 12.49
C ILE A 181 11.86 3.89 13.96
N GLU A 182 12.43 4.84 14.69
CA GLU A 182 12.08 5.09 16.10
C GLU A 182 10.61 5.51 16.30
N ASP A 183 9.98 6.02 15.24
CA ASP A 183 8.60 6.47 15.22
C ASP A 183 7.64 5.38 14.68
N LEU A 184 8.17 4.27 14.14
CA LEU A 184 7.41 3.10 13.70
C LEU A 184 6.99 2.26 14.91
N HIS A 185 5.69 2.17 15.16
CA HIS A 185 5.16 1.45 16.34
C HIS A 185 4.53 0.10 16.02
N ASP A 186 4.09 -0.12 14.78
CA ASP A 186 3.46 -1.38 14.38
C ASP A 186 3.66 -1.66 12.89
N HIS A 187 3.64 -2.95 12.54
CA HIS A 187 3.75 -3.40 11.16
C HIS A 187 2.84 -4.62 10.90
N GLY A 188 2.02 -4.53 9.86
CA GLY A 188 1.17 -5.62 9.37
C GLY A 188 1.69 -6.16 8.05
N TYR A 189 1.67 -7.48 7.86
CA TYR A 189 2.06 -8.13 6.60
C TYR A 189 1.00 -9.14 6.17
N ASP A 190 0.50 -9.03 4.95
CA ASP A 190 -0.19 -10.13 4.27
C ASP A 190 0.90 -11.14 3.86
N ASN A 191 0.79 -12.42 4.27
CA ASN A 191 1.88 -13.42 4.38
C ASN A 191 2.75 -13.36 5.65
N GLY A 192 2.15 -13.09 6.81
CA GLY A 192 2.83 -13.18 8.11
C GLY A 192 3.55 -14.51 8.41
N SER A 193 3.30 -15.59 7.66
CA SER A 193 4.08 -16.84 7.72
C SER A 193 5.54 -16.64 7.31
N ASN A 194 5.81 -15.80 6.31
CA ASN A 194 7.16 -15.57 5.82
C ASN A 194 7.92 -14.55 6.69
N MET A 195 7.17 -13.72 7.43
CA MET A 195 7.69 -12.77 8.43
C MET A 195 7.90 -13.40 9.80
N LYS A 196 7.48 -14.65 10.02
CA LYS A 196 8.00 -15.43 11.14
C LYS A 196 9.46 -15.73 10.86
N SER A 197 10.34 -14.82 11.27
CA SER A 197 11.69 -15.24 11.58
C SER A 197 11.56 -16.31 12.66
N ASN A 198 12.25 -17.43 12.46
CA ASN A 198 12.31 -18.44 13.50
C ASN A 198 13.25 -17.86 14.55
N ILE A 199 12.69 -17.07 15.48
CA ILE A 199 13.40 -16.53 16.64
C ILE A 199 14.15 -17.66 17.37
N TYR A 200 13.61 -18.88 17.30
CA TYR A 200 14.29 -20.10 17.67
C TYR A 200 15.63 -20.33 16.93
N ASP A 201 15.67 -20.24 15.60
CA ASP A 201 16.89 -20.49 14.82
C ASP A 201 17.97 -19.43 15.11
N ALA A 202 17.59 -18.15 15.20
CA ALA A 202 18.51 -17.07 15.56
C ALA A 202 19.06 -17.21 17.00
N LEU A 203 18.23 -17.70 17.93
CA LEU A 203 18.66 -17.94 19.31
C LEU A 203 19.45 -19.24 19.48
N ILE A 204 19.26 -20.22 18.60
CA ILE A 204 20.13 -21.40 18.48
C ILE A 204 21.50 -20.99 17.93
N GLU A 205 21.56 -20.13 16.91
CA GLU A 205 22.84 -19.59 16.41
C GLU A 205 23.61 -18.82 17.50
N ILE A 206 22.92 -17.98 18.27
CA ILE A 206 23.52 -17.27 19.44
C ILE A 206 23.94 -18.26 20.54
N PHE A 207 23.21 -19.35 20.74
CA PHE A 207 23.55 -20.38 21.72
C PHE A 207 24.80 -21.17 21.31
N ASP A 208 24.91 -21.50 20.01
CA ASP A 208 26.01 -22.27 19.44
C ASP A 208 27.29 -21.44 19.25
N ASP A 209 27.19 -20.10 19.20
CA ASP A 209 28.36 -19.23 19.23
C ASP A 209 29.11 -19.37 20.57
N THR A 210 30.35 -19.88 20.48
CA THR A 210 31.24 -20.11 21.63
C THR A 210 32.09 -18.88 21.97
N SER A 211 32.05 -17.84 21.13
CA SER A 211 32.86 -16.63 21.28
C SER A 211 32.18 -15.52 22.11
N LEU A 212 30.86 -15.61 22.31
CA LEU A 212 30.08 -14.60 23.06
C LEU A 212 30.36 -14.63 24.57
N LYS A 213 31.23 -13.73 25.03
CA LYS A 213 31.46 -13.44 26.46
C LYS A 213 30.80 -12.11 26.84
N ASN A 214 30.10 -12.07 27.97
CA ASN A 214 29.69 -10.80 28.57
C ASN A 214 30.86 -10.15 29.33
N LEU A 215 30.70 -8.88 29.70
CA LEU A 215 31.69 -8.06 30.43
C LEU A 215 32.12 -8.68 31.78
N SER A 216 31.38 -9.64 32.33
CA SER A 216 31.66 -10.30 33.61
C SER A 216 32.22 -11.74 33.49
N GLY A 217 32.35 -12.27 32.27
CA GLY A 217 32.95 -13.60 32.03
C GLY A 217 32.09 -14.80 32.42
N ASN A 218 30.83 -14.62 32.83
CA ASN A 218 29.90 -15.71 33.17
C ASN A 218 28.81 -15.88 32.09
N THR A 219 28.56 -17.12 31.67
CA THR A 219 27.77 -17.58 30.51
C THR A 219 26.55 -16.74 30.11
N SER A 220 26.74 -15.92 29.06
CA SER A 220 25.74 -15.24 28.21
C SER A 220 24.57 -16.13 27.74
N ARG A 221 24.79 -17.44 27.70
CA ARG A 221 23.86 -18.45 27.17
C ARG A 221 22.60 -18.65 27.98
N ILE A 222 22.66 -18.55 29.31
CA ILE A 222 21.49 -18.79 30.18
C ILE A 222 20.50 -17.63 30.05
N GLU A 223 21.01 -16.39 29.98
CA GLU A 223 20.20 -15.20 29.77
C GLU A 223 19.60 -15.16 28.37
N ALA A 224 20.38 -15.51 27.33
CA ALA A 224 19.88 -15.63 25.96
C ALA A 224 18.75 -16.68 25.87
N LYS A 225 18.89 -17.83 26.56
CA LYS A 225 17.86 -18.87 26.62
C LYS A 225 16.61 -18.43 27.38
N ALA A 226 16.77 -17.71 28.50
CA ALA A 226 15.65 -17.17 29.24
C ALA A 226 14.87 -16.11 28.43
N LEU A 227 15.60 -15.28 27.66
CA LEU A 227 15.02 -14.31 26.75
C LEU A 227 14.26 -15.00 25.60
N ALA A 228 14.84 -16.06 25.02
CA ALA A 228 14.19 -16.90 24.01
C ALA A 228 12.86 -17.46 24.50
N ASP A 229 12.88 -18.11 25.66
CA ASP A 229 11.68 -18.71 26.26
C ASP A 229 10.62 -17.65 26.60
N ALA A 230 11.02 -16.42 26.96
CA ALA A 230 10.11 -15.31 27.20
C ALA A 230 9.48 -14.78 25.90
N ILE A 231 10.28 -14.61 24.85
CA ILE A 231 9.81 -14.13 23.53
C ILE A 231 8.90 -15.17 22.87
N CYS A 232 9.22 -16.46 22.93
CA CYS A 232 8.38 -17.54 22.38
C CYS A 232 7.02 -17.67 23.10
N LYS A 233 6.93 -17.23 24.36
CA LYS A 233 5.67 -17.14 25.11
C LYS A 233 4.92 -15.83 24.86
N PHE A 234 5.54 -14.85 24.22
CA PHE A 234 4.93 -13.56 23.92
C PHE A 234 3.97 -13.70 22.73
N LYS A 235 2.68 -13.86 23.02
CA LYS A 235 1.62 -13.78 21.99
C LYS A 235 1.26 -12.32 21.76
N LEU A 236 1.58 -11.78 20.59
CA LEU A 236 0.91 -10.59 20.05
C LEU A 236 -0.57 -10.92 19.88
N LYS A 237 -1.40 -10.45 20.81
CA LYS A 237 -2.86 -10.51 20.69
C LYS A 237 -3.33 -9.30 19.90
N PHE A 238 -3.43 -9.45 18.59
CA PHE A 238 -4.28 -8.57 17.80
C PHE A 238 -5.70 -9.11 17.87
N LYS A 239 -6.62 -8.31 18.43
CA LYS A 239 -8.05 -8.46 18.15
C LYS A 239 -8.32 -7.61 16.93
N PHE A 240 -8.60 -8.26 15.81
CA PHE A 240 -9.37 -7.66 14.73
C PHE A 240 -10.83 -7.52 15.17
#